data_AF-A0A1E4GSE4-F1
#
_entry.id   AF-A0A1E4GSE4-F1
#
_cell.length_a   1.000
_cell.length_b   1.000
_cell.length_c   1.000
_cell.angle_alpha   90.00
_cell.angle_beta   90.00
_cell.angle_gamma   90.00
#
_symmetry.space_group_name_H-M   'P 1'
#
loop_
_entity.id
_entity.type
_entity.pdbx_description
1 polymer ?
#
loop_
_entity_poly.entity_id
_entity_poly.type
_entity_poly.pdbx_seq_one_letter_code
_entity_poly.pdbx_strand_id
1 'polypeptide(L)'
;MRLLPLAFALSLSAAPALAQDTPQKMLNMASQIRAQAAQMKEMLSPTDYADMLSQAAQIEQDVRDGGFAIPVAKEPLTLSKRIADAHQGRLDWLDGEAACVGYGWENHRTFVSNYGDPERDRLCRKAFAHFERYFLITRDGGGSAAAEPHLEAYDRTAQAATDYYANRRR
;
A
#
# COMPACT_ATOMS: atom_id res chain seq x y z
N MET A 1 -52.77 -26.24 -14.08
CA MET A 1 -51.64 -27.03 -13.54
C MET A 1 -50.35 -26.32 -13.91
N ARG A 2 -49.38 -26.35 -12.99
CA ARG A 2 -48.33 -25.35 -12.76
C ARG A 2 -47.31 -25.23 -13.91
N LEU A 3 -47.08 -23.99 -14.35
CA LEU A 3 -45.95 -23.58 -15.18
C LEU A 3 -44.70 -23.44 -14.30
N LEU A 4 -43.58 -24.06 -14.71
CA LEU A 4 -42.26 -23.85 -14.12
C LEU A 4 -41.80 -22.40 -14.31
N PRO A 5 -41.21 -21.74 -13.29
CA PRO A 5 -40.30 -20.65 -13.53
C PRO A 5 -38.86 -21.19 -13.58
N LEU A 6 -38.29 -21.23 -14.79
CA LEU A 6 -36.85 -21.32 -15.00
C LEU A 6 -36.25 -19.96 -14.59
N ALA A 7 -35.73 -19.86 -13.37
CA ALA A 7 -35.03 -18.67 -12.89
C ALA A 7 -33.56 -18.75 -13.36
N PHE A 8 -33.27 -18.15 -14.52
CA PHE A 8 -31.89 -17.81 -14.89
C PHE A 8 -31.47 -16.57 -14.07
N ALA A 9 -30.78 -16.79 -12.96
CA ALA A 9 -30.07 -15.73 -12.27
C ALA A 9 -28.84 -15.35 -13.10
N LEU A 10 -28.94 -14.26 -13.88
CA LEU A 10 -27.76 -13.56 -14.38
C LEU A 10 -27.07 -12.89 -13.19
N SER A 11 -26.11 -13.60 -12.60
CA SER A 11 -25.07 -12.98 -11.78
C SER A 11 -24.19 -12.13 -12.69
N LEU A 12 -24.51 -10.82 -12.79
CA LEU A 12 -23.61 -9.82 -13.32
C LEU A 12 -22.42 -9.68 -12.36
N SER A 13 -21.38 -10.47 -12.62
CA SER A 13 -20.04 -10.22 -12.12
C SER A 13 -19.54 -8.95 -12.81
N ALA A 14 -19.59 -7.81 -12.12
CA ALA A 14 -18.92 -6.60 -12.56
C ALA A 14 -17.41 -6.83 -12.46
N ALA A 15 -16.79 -7.20 -13.58
CA ALA A 15 -15.34 -7.16 -13.75
C ALA A 15 -14.89 -5.68 -13.84
N PRO A 16 -13.76 -5.30 -13.22
CA PRO A 16 -13.20 -3.97 -13.39
C PRO A 16 -12.47 -3.91 -14.75
N ALA A 17 -13.23 -3.87 -15.84
CA ALA A 17 -12.70 -3.83 -17.20
C ALA A 17 -12.53 -2.39 -17.75
N LEU A 18 -12.65 -1.36 -16.92
CA LEU A 18 -12.62 0.05 -17.38
C LEU A 18 -11.21 0.67 -17.43
N ALA A 19 -10.16 -0.08 -17.08
CA ALA A 19 -8.79 0.45 -16.96
C ALA A 19 -7.88 0.20 -18.18
N GLN A 20 -8.24 -0.73 -19.08
CA GLN A 20 -7.37 -1.11 -20.21
C GLN A 20 -7.60 -0.27 -21.48
N ASP A 21 -8.72 0.46 -21.56
CA ASP A 21 -9.16 1.04 -22.84
C ASP A 21 -8.64 2.46 -23.10
N THR A 22 -8.18 3.20 -22.08
CA THR A 22 -7.86 4.64 -22.24
C THR A 22 -6.63 4.90 -23.12
N PRO A 23 -5.45 4.28 -22.89
CA PRO A 23 -4.30 4.49 -23.76
C PRO A 23 -4.55 3.99 -25.19
N GLN A 24 -5.21 2.84 -25.33
CA GLN A 24 -5.54 2.28 -26.64
C GLN A 24 -6.52 3.16 -27.42
N LYS A 25 -7.50 3.76 -26.76
CA LYS A 25 -8.42 4.73 -27.37
C LYS A 25 -7.71 5.98 -27.88
N MET A 26 -6.71 6.48 -27.15
CA MET A 26 -5.91 7.63 -27.57
C MET A 26 -5.02 7.30 -28.78
N LEU A 27 -4.42 6.11 -28.83
CA LEU A 27 -3.70 5.64 -30.02
C LEU A 27 -4.62 5.49 -31.23
N ASN A 28 -5.83 4.97 -31.04
CA ASN A 28 -6.83 4.88 -32.09
C ASN A 28 -7.23 6.28 -32.61
N MET A 29 -7.34 7.26 -31.71
CA MET A 29 -7.61 8.65 -32.09
C MET A 29 -6.46 9.26 -32.89
N ALA A 30 -5.19 9.06 -32.49
CA ALA A 30 -4.04 9.51 -33.26
C ALA A 30 -4.00 8.89 -34.67
N SER A 31 -4.33 7.60 -34.79
CA SER A 31 -4.47 6.92 -36.08
C SER A 31 -5.57 7.54 -36.96
N GLN A 32 -6.73 7.85 -36.37
CA GLN A 32 -7.84 8.51 -37.08
C GLN A 32 -7.45 9.91 -37.56
N ILE A 33 -6.74 10.70 -36.75
CA ILE A 33 -6.27 12.04 -37.14
C ILE A 33 -5.34 11.96 -38.36
N ARG A 34 -4.41 10.98 -38.38
CA ARG A 34 -3.54 10.78 -39.56
C ARG A 34 -4.31 10.35 -40.80
N ALA A 35 -5.26 9.44 -40.65
CA ALA A 35 -6.10 9.00 -41.75
C ALA A 35 -6.92 10.16 -42.32
N GLN A 36 -7.47 11.03 -41.45
CA GLN A 36 -8.21 12.21 -41.85
C GLN A 36 -7.32 13.25 -42.54
N ALA A 37 -6.13 13.53 -41.99
CA ALA A 37 -5.17 14.43 -42.61
C ALA A 37 -4.80 13.94 -44.03
N ALA A 38 -4.59 12.64 -44.21
CA ALA A 38 -4.29 12.05 -45.51
C ALA A 38 -5.45 12.20 -46.52
N GLN A 39 -6.70 11.99 -46.07
CA GLN A 39 -7.89 12.19 -46.91
C GLN A 39 -8.07 13.65 -47.32
N MET A 40 -7.66 14.59 -46.47
CA MET A 40 -7.86 16.02 -46.67
C MET A 40 -6.62 16.74 -47.24
N LYS A 41 -5.54 16.02 -47.55
CA LYS A 41 -4.25 16.62 -47.93
C LYS A 41 -4.34 17.67 -49.04
N GLU A 42 -5.14 17.41 -50.07
CA GLU A 42 -5.32 18.32 -51.22
C GLU A 42 -6.26 19.51 -50.92
N MET A 43 -7.00 19.44 -49.81
CA MET A 43 -7.95 20.47 -49.36
C MET A 43 -7.41 21.33 -48.21
N LEU A 44 -6.34 20.87 -47.53
CA LEU A 44 -5.71 21.56 -46.42
C LEU A 44 -4.56 22.44 -46.90
N SER A 45 -4.31 23.53 -46.18
CA SER A 45 -3.05 24.24 -46.34
C SER A 45 -1.89 23.35 -45.85
N PRO A 46 -0.65 23.57 -46.34
CA PRO A 46 0.52 22.82 -45.86
C PRO A 46 0.71 22.93 -44.34
N THR A 47 0.36 24.07 -43.76
CA THR A 47 0.44 24.32 -42.32
C THR A 47 -0.60 23.49 -41.57
N ASP A 48 -1.87 23.52 -41.99
CA ASP A 48 -2.94 22.77 -41.30
C ASP A 48 -2.69 21.25 -41.37
N TYR A 49 -2.19 20.77 -42.51
CA TYR A 49 -1.79 19.37 -42.67
C TYR A 49 -0.66 18.99 -41.71
N ALA A 50 0.37 19.84 -41.57
CA ALA A 50 1.48 19.62 -40.65
C ALA A 50 1.02 19.64 -39.18
N ASP A 51 0.12 20.56 -38.82
CA ASP A 51 -0.43 20.69 -37.47
C ASP A 51 -1.24 19.45 -37.06
N MET A 52 -2.05 18.90 -37.98
CA MET A 52 -2.78 17.66 -37.71
C MET A 52 -1.83 16.48 -37.47
N LEU A 53 -0.75 16.36 -38.25
CA LEU A 53 0.25 15.32 -38.04
C LEU A 53 1.01 15.50 -36.73
N SER A 54 1.33 16.75 -36.36
CA SER A 54 1.96 17.10 -35.10
C SER A 54 1.08 16.71 -33.90
N GLN A 55 -0.22 17.00 -33.96
CA GLN A 55 -1.18 16.60 -32.94
C GLN A 55 -1.25 15.09 -32.76
N ALA A 56 -1.32 14.33 -33.86
CA ALA A 56 -1.29 12.87 -33.79
C ALA A 56 0.01 12.33 -33.16
N ALA A 57 1.16 12.92 -33.51
CA ALA A 57 2.46 12.53 -32.96
C ALA A 57 2.57 12.85 -31.46
N GLN A 58 2.04 13.99 -31.01
CA GLN A 58 2.02 14.36 -29.60
C GLN A 58 1.17 13.39 -28.78
N ILE A 59 -0.02 13.02 -29.26
CA ILE A 59 -0.89 12.05 -28.57
C ILE A 59 -0.16 10.70 -28.39
N GLU A 60 0.53 10.22 -29.41
CA GLU A 60 1.31 8.98 -29.29
C GLU A 60 2.46 9.10 -28.30
N GLN A 61 3.12 10.26 -28.27
CA GLN A 61 4.20 10.52 -27.33
C GLN A 61 3.67 10.55 -25.90
N ASP A 62 2.56 11.24 -25.65
CA ASP A 62 1.90 11.29 -24.34
C ASP A 62 1.42 9.90 -23.88
N VAL A 63 0.98 9.03 -24.81
CA VAL A 63 0.68 7.63 -24.49
C VAL A 63 1.95 6.86 -24.11
N ARG A 64 3.05 7.01 -24.87
CA ARG A 64 4.34 6.37 -24.57
C ARG A 64 4.90 6.82 -23.22
N ASP A 65 4.72 8.08 -22.89
CA ASP A 65 5.17 8.69 -21.63
C ASP A 65 4.22 8.39 -20.45
N GLY A 66 3.14 7.64 -20.69
CA GLY A 66 2.20 7.21 -19.66
C GLY A 66 1.23 8.29 -19.21
N GLY A 67 1.11 9.40 -19.93
CA GLY A 67 0.23 10.53 -19.60
C GLY A 67 -1.27 10.19 -19.56
N PHE A 68 -1.67 9.07 -20.15
CA PHE A 68 -3.05 8.54 -20.11
C PHE A 68 -3.21 7.27 -19.26
N ALA A 69 -2.18 6.88 -18.51
CA ALA A 69 -2.33 5.83 -17.50
C ALA A 69 -3.15 6.36 -16.32
N ILE A 70 -4.13 5.59 -15.84
CA ILE A 70 -4.82 5.92 -14.59
C ILE A 70 -3.77 5.90 -13.48
N PRO A 71 -3.64 6.96 -12.67
CA PRO A 71 -2.78 6.92 -11.49
C PRO A 71 -3.19 5.72 -10.66
N VAL A 72 -2.26 4.78 -10.44
CA VAL A 72 -2.51 3.70 -9.48
C VAL A 72 -2.76 4.37 -8.15
N ALA A 73 -4.00 4.28 -7.65
CA ALA A 73 -4.32 4.79 -6.33
C ALA A 73 -3.35 4.15 -5.35
N LYS A 74 -2.50 4.97 -4.71
CA LYS A 74 -1.61 4.48 -3.66
C LYS A 74 -2.52 3.96 -2.56
N GLU A 75 -2.49 2.66 -2.31
CA GLU A 75 -3.20 2.09 -1.16
C GLU A 75 -2.79 2.85 0.10
N PRO A 76 -3.76 3.18 0.98
CA PRO A 76 -3.43 3.76 2.27
C PRO A 76 -2.47 2.82 3.02
N LEU A 77 -1.33 3.35 3.48
CA LEU A 77 -0.32 2.56 4.18
C LEU A 77 -0.93 1.97 5.46
N THR A 78 -1.03 0.64 5.50
CA THR A 78 -1.42 -0.11 6.70
C THR A 78 -0.45 0.20 7.85
N LEU A 79 -0.90 0.04 9.09
CA LEU A 79 -0.04 0.27 10.25
C LEU A 79 1.23 -0.58 10.19
N SER A 80 1.09 -1.87 9.87
CA SER A 80 2.22 -2.80 9.71
C SER A 80 3.19 -2.32 8.62
N LYS A 81 2.69 -1.79 7.50
CA LYS A 81 3.56 -1.25 6.46
C LYS A 81 4.31 0.00 6.94
N ARG A 82 3.66 0.92 7.65
CA ARG A 82 4.34 2.09 8.22
C ARG A 82 5.45 1.71 9.18
N ILE A 83 5.18 0.77 10.09
CA ILE A 83 6.17 0.27 11.06
C ILE A 83 7.33 -0.43 10.33
N ALA A 84 7.01 -1.34 9.40
CA ALA A 84 8.02 -2.04 8.62
C ALA A 84 8.89 -1.05 7.82
N ASP A 85 8.31 -0.05 7.16
CA ASP A 85 9.05 0.95 6.40
C ASP A 85 9.96 1.81 7.32
N ALA A 86 9.51 2.13 8.54
CA ALA A 86 10.29 2.90 9.52
C ALA A 86 11.42 2.08 10.17
N HIS A 87 11.24 0.75 10.29
CA HIS A 87 12.13 -0.13 11.05
C HIS A 87 12.72 -1.27 10.20
N GLN A 88 13.08 -0.98 8.95
CA GLN A 88 13.84 -1.90 8.07
C GLN A 88 13.17 -3.28 7.87
N GLY A 89 11.85 -3.30 7.78
CA GLY A 89 11.05 -4.51 7.60
C GLY A 89 10.71 -5.26 8.89
N ARG A 90 11.11 -4.77 10.06
CA ARG A 90 10.87 -5.42 11.35
C ARG A 90 9.61 -4.86 12.01
N LEU A 91 8.63 -5.74 12.24
CA LEU A 91 7.46 -5.38 13.05
C LEU A 91 7.75 -5.48 14.55
N ASP A 92 8.70 -6.33 14.93
CA ASP A 92 9.24 -6.55 16.27
C ASP A 92 10.49 -5.67 16.53
N TRP A 93 10.52 -4.46 15.98
CA TRP A 93 11.72 -3.61 15.91
C TRP A 93 12.43 -3.35 17.25
N LEU A 94 11.70 -3.32 18.36
CA LEU A 94 12.25 -3.13 19.72
C LEU A 94 13.27 -4.21 20.11
N ASP A 95 13.18 -5.41 19.53
CA ASP A 95 14.14 -6.51 19.76
C ASP A 95 15.57 -6.12 19.32
N GLY A 96 15.68 -5.24 18.31
CA GLY A 96 16.95 -4.71 17.84
C GLY A 96 17.48 -3.52 18.66
N GLU A 97 16.72 -3.01 19.62
CA GLU A 97 17.05 -1.75 20.31
C GLU A 97 17.80 -1.95 21.61
N ALA A 98 18.83 -1.11 21.82
CA ALA A 98 19.62 -1.11 23.06
C ALA A 98 18.76 -0.93 24.32
N ALA A 99 17.62 -0.24 24.19
CA ALA A 99 16.69 0.02 25.27
C ALA A 99 16.14 -1.26 25.91
N CYS A 100 15.90 -2.32 25.14
CA CYS A 100 15.27 -3.54 25.63
C CYS A 100 16.08 -4.81 25.40
N VAL A 101 17.41 -4.70 25.27
CA VAL A 101 18.31 -5.86 25.15
C VAL A 101 17.99 -6.94 26.18
N GLY A 102 17.85 -8.17 25.69
CA GLY A 102 17.49 -9.37 26.45
C GLY A 102 15.99 -9.65 26.53
N TYR A 103 15.14 -8.66 26.26
CA TYR A 103 13.70 -8.87 26.12
C TYR A 103 13.34 -9.27 24.69
N GLY A 104 12.44 -10.23 24.59
CA GLY A 104 11.76 -10.65 23.36
C GLY A 104 10.34 -11.10 23.68
N TRP A 105 9.51 -11.29 22.67
CA TRP A 105 8.12 -11.69 22.87
C TRP A 105 7.99 -13.11 23.47
N GLU A 106 9.01 -13.96 23.31
CA GLU A 106 9.04 -15.30 23.91
C GLU A 106 9.36 -15.28 25.41
N ASN A 107 10.10 -14.28 25.89
CA ASN A 107 10.69 -14.31 27.23
C ASN A 107 10.28 -13.14 28.14
N HIS A 108 9.49 -12.17 27.65
CA HIS A 108 9.16 -10.95 28.39
C HIS A 108 8.51 -11.20 29.75
N ARG A 109 7.84 -12.34 29.94
CA ARG A 109 7.19 -12.70 31.20
C ARG A 109 8.19 -13.10 32.29
N THR A 110 9.28 -13.76 31.92
CA THR A 110 10.23 -14.37 32.86
C THR A 110 11.54 -13.62 32.95
N PHE A 111 11.95 -12.92 31.87
CA PHE A 111 13.21 -12.18 31.84
C PHE A 111 13.18 -10.98 32.79
N VAL A 112 14.13 -10.93 33.72
CA VAL A 112 14.37 -9.80 34.63
C VAL A 112 15.72 -9.21 34.27
N SER A 113 15.80 -7.90 34.09
CA SER A 113 17.08 -7.28 33.78
C SER A 113 17.97 -7.15 35.01
N ASN A 114 19.25 -7.48 34.84
CA ASN A 114 20.28 -7.21 35.85
C ASN A 114 20.72 -5.74 35.88
N TYR A 115 20.20 -4.87 35.00
CA TYR A 115 20.58 -3.45 34.94
C TYR A 115 19.94 -2.59 36.04
N GLY A 116 19.01 -3.14 36.84
CA GLY A 116 18.47 -2.46 38.02
C GLY A 116 17.59 -1.24 37.69
N ASP A 117 16.92 -1.24 36.54
CA ASP A 117 15.99 -0.17 36.13
C ASP A 117 14.56 -0.71 36.00
N PRO A 118 13.74 -0.62 37.07
CA PRO A 118 12.40 -1.18 37.09
C PRO A 118 11.45 -0.55 36.05
N GLU A 119 11.67 0.71 35.69
CA GLU A 119 10.80 1.41 34.74
C GLU A 119 11.10 0.98 33.31
N ARG A 120 12.38 0.84 32.95
CA ARG A 120 12.79 0.18 31.70
C ARG A 120 12.15 -1.19 31.59
N ASP A 121 12.30 -2.03 32.63
CA ASP A 121 11.77 -3.40 32.63
C ASP A 121 10.25 -3.40 32.48
N ARG A 122 9.53 -2.50 33.17
CA ARG A 122 8.08 -2.32 33.02
C ARG A 122 7.69 -1.98 31.58
N LEU A 123 8.40 -1.06 30.93
CA LEU A 123 8.13 -0.63 29.56
C LEU A 123 8.40 -1.74 28.54
N CYS A 124 9.57 -2.40 28.62
CA CYS A 124 9.94 -3.50 27.73
C CYS A 124 8.95 -4.68 27.84
N ARG A 125 8.60 -5.09 29.07
CA ARG A 125 7.60 -6.15 29.29
C ARG A 125 6.24 -5.80 28.70
N LYS A 126 5.80 -4.56 28.89
CA LYS A 126 4.52 -4.10 28.36
C LYS A 126 4.51 -4.11 26.83
N ALA A 127 5.59 -3.64 26.20
CA ALA A 127 5.71 -3.65 24.75
C ALA A 127 5.64 -5.08 24.20
N PHE A 128 6.50 -5.97 24.68
CA PHE A 128 6.51 -7.35 24.19
C PHE A 128 5.24 -8.13 24.53
N ALA A 129 4.49 -7.79 25.58
CA ALA A 129 3.16 -8.35 25.82
C ALA A 129 2.13 -7.92 24.76
N HIS A 130 2.21 -6.69 24.24
CA HIS A 130 1.39 -6.24 23.12
C HIS A 130 1.81 -6.95 21.82
N PHE A 131 3.11 -7.08 21.57
CA PHE A 131 3.60 -7.79 20.39
C PHE A 131 3.19 -9.27 20.40
N GLU A 132 3.33 -9.95 21.53
CA GLU A 132 2.88 -11.34 21.70
C GLU A 132 1.39 -11.50 21.33
N ARG A 133 0.53 -10.61 21.81
CA ARG A 133 -0.91 -10.63 21.45
C ARG A 133 -1.15 -10.40 19.97
N TYR A 134 -0.48 -9.41 19.37
CA TYR A 134 -0.54 -9.18 17.93
C TYR A 134 -0.12 -10.44 17.14
N PHE A 135 1.01 -11.03 17.52
CA PHE A 135 1.57 -12.22 16.86
C PHE A 135 0.61 -13.41 16.96
N LEU A 136 0.09 -13.71 18.16
CA LEU A 136 -0.83 -14.84 18.36
C LEU A 136 -2.13 -14.65 17.58
N ILE A 137 -2.75 -13.47 17.62
CA ILE A 137 -3.99 -13.20 16.86
C ILE A 137 -3.75 -13.32 15.36
N THR A 138 -2.64 -12.79 14.86
CA THR A 138 -2.30 -12.86 13.44
C THR A 138 -2.03 -14.29 13.00
N ARG A 139 -1.25 -15.04 13.79
CA ARG A 139 -0.93 -16.46 13.55
C ARG A 139 -2.19 -17.33 13.52
N ASP A 140 -3.13 -17.06 14.42
CA ASP A 140 -4.36 -17.84 14.56
C ASP A 140 -5.47 -17.37 13.58
N GLY A 141 -5.16 -16.41 12.69
CA GLY A 141 -6.07 -15.97 11.64
C GLY A 141 -7.18 -15.00 12.09
N GLY A 142 -7.02 -14.34 13.24
CA GLY A 142 -8.03 -13.45 13.83
C GLY A 142 -8.29 -12.13 13.05
N GLY A 143 -7.50 -11.87 12.01
CA GLY A 143 -7.65 -10.73 11.11
C GLY A 143 -7.13 -9.40 11.67
N SER A 144 -6.93 -8.43 10.76
CA SER A 144 -6.29 -7.15 11.08
C SER A 144 -7.05 -6.32 12.11
N ALA A 145 -8.39 -6.33 12.09
CA ALA A 145 -9.20 -5.56 13.04
C ALA A 145 -8.95 -5.94 14.51
N ALA A 146 -8.65 -7.23 14.78
CA ALA A 146 -8.30 -7.70 16.12
C ALA A 146 -6.82 -7.53 16.44
N ALA A 147 -5.94 -7.67 15.43
CA ALA A 147 -4.49 -7.65 15.61
C ALA A 147 -3.90 -6.23 15.68
N GLU A 148 -4.35 -5.31 14.81
CA GLU A 148 -3.76 -3.97 14.66
C GLU A 148 -3.76 -3.12 15.95
N PRO A 149 -4.80 -3.13 16.81
CA PRO A 149 -4.74 -2.40 18.07
C PRO A 149 -3.59 -2.83 18.98
N HIS A 150 -3.20 -4.12 18.91
CA HIS A 150 -2.05 -4.64 19.66
C HIS A 150 -0.72 -4.24 19.03
N LEU A 151 -0.63 -4.20 17.70
CA LEU A 151 0.56 -3.69 17.02
C LEU A 151 0.77 -2.19 17.28
N GLU A 152 -0.31 -1.40 17.29
CA GLU A 152 -0.25 0.03 17.61
C GLU A 152 0.16 0.25 19.07
N ALA A 153 -0.39 -0.53 19.98
CA ALA A 153 -0.02 -0.46 21.38
C ALA A 153 1.45 -0.87 21.60
N TYR A 154 1.92 -1.90 20.89
CA TYR A 154 3.33 -2.28 20.87
C TYR A 154 4.20 -1.10 20.46
N ASP A 155 3.95 -0.52 19.28
CA ASP A 155 4.75 0.56 18.70
C ASP A 155 4.88 1.76 19.65
N ARG A 156 3.75 2.22 20.21
CA ARG A 156 3.74 3.31 21.21
C ARG A 156 4.57 2.98 22.45
N THR A 157 4.46 1.75 22.97
CA THR A 157 5.19 1.37 24.18
C THR A 157 6.67 1.08 23.92
N ALA A 158 7.00 0.60 22.72
CA ALA A 158 8.36 0.43 22.25
C ALA A 158 9.06 1.79 22.13
N GLN A 159 8.39 2.78 21.53
CA GLN A 159 8.89 4.16 21.49
C GLN A 159 9.08 4.75 22.90
N ALA A 160 8.14 4.53 23.81
CA ALA A 160 8.28 4.99 25.19
C ALA A 160 9.51 4.36 25.90
N ALA A 161 9.81 3.09 25.63
CA ALA A 161 10.98 2.41 26.17
C ALA A 161 12.29 2.99 25.62
N THR A 162 12.36 3.26 24.31
CA THR A 162 13.54 3.87 23.69
C THR A 162 13.76 5.31 24.14
N ASP A 163 12.70 6.11 24.23
CA ASP A 163 12.77 7.49 24.70
C ASP A 163 13.24 7.57 26.16
N TYR A 164 12.69 6.72 27.03
CA TYR A 164 13.13 6.63 28.43
C TYR A 164 14.61 6.29 28.53
N TYR A 165 15.07 5.31 27.75
CA TYR A 165 16.47 4.90 27.72
C TYR A 165 17.41 5.99 27.20
N ALA A 166 17.01 6.70 26.14
CA ALA A 166 17.77 7.80 25.56
C ALA A 166 17.92 8.97 26.53
N ASN A 167 16.85 9.32 27.25
CA ASN A 167 16.84 10.42 28.21
C ASN A 167 17.70 10.13 29.46
N ARG A 168 17.82 8.86 29.87
CA ARG A 168 18.73 8.46 30.97
C ARG A 168 20.22 8.52 30.61
N ARG A 169 20.56 8.51 29.33
CA ARG A 169 21.95 8.56 28.84
C ARG A 169 22.47 9.98 28.59
N ARG A 170 21.60 10.99 28.72
CA ARG A 170 21.95 12.41 28.66
C ARG A 170 22.24 12.94 30.05
#